data_AF-A0A0H2R9M4-F1
#
_entry.id   AF-A0A0H2R9M4-F1
#
_cell.length_a   1.000
_cell.length_b   1.000
_cell.length_c   1.000
_cell.angle_alpha   90.00
_cell.angle_beta   90.00
_cell.angle_gamma   90.00
#
_symmetry.space_group_name_H-M   'P 1'
#
loop_
_entity.id
_entity.type
_entity.pdbx_description
1 polymer ?
#
loop_
_entity_poly.entity_id
_entity_poly.type
_entity_poly.pdbx_seq_one_letter_code
_entity_poly.pdbx_strand_id
1 'polypeptide(L)'
;MRFLALVLFATYVHGFKLPFEVHVVSNQRRDVTGQSVNVNNGSVRITNTLNSVYISNITLGGQSIPVMLDTGSSDLWVTGTVPNSVDTKKSTKLEYAVGEAAGDIFTADLTFDNYTVKSQAFLLVANASGFSTNIVAQGYNGLMGLGPNTGSLVRKELDAKDSAGDAVMNRIFELNQTSQNYITFMLDRRGDPGSNITGQITISEVVAGYESILQQPKLSVVTVPDLTDEDQHWQIYTDKNGVIGPDGQPIVTESIVPKSPDGQLVAVFDSGYTLPQVPRAMSDAIYGRVQGAEWNVANAVWTVPCTQMLNISFVFGGTTFPIHPLDTVSSDFGLTDSNGNPVCAGVFQPITSAFSLLGEYDIILGMGFLRNTYTLIDFANFVSTSTTDTGKPFVQMLPVTNVQSAHTDFVNVRMNGVDSTGAASQALVPASEGQSSPVSKEEKEKLLAAKVLSRWPYILMGSLVLFFALVGFCIWRFCCRRRCAARKAAKAKKMQSNVQMEPIGSYKALDDVNSPYMSSYASHSDVFSDKYKSNHV
;
A
#
# COMPACT_ATOMS: atom_id res chain seq x y z
N MET A 1 -3.36 24.55 32.48
CA MET A 1 -3.73 23.54 31.46
C MET A 1 -3.42 24.10 30.08
N ARG A 2 -2.34 23.65 29.45
CA ARG A 2 -2.06 23.79 28.02
C ARG A 2 -1.29 22.52 27.65
N PHE A 3 -1.92 21.62 26.91
CA PHE A 3 -1.36 20.33 26.53
C PHE A 3 -1.46 20.18 25.01
N LEU A 4 -0.38 19.67 24.41
CA LEU A 4 -0.30 19.14 23.05
C LEU A 4 -1.00 19.95 21.94
N ALA A 5 -0.24 20.86 21.34
CA ALA A 5 -0.35 21.03 19.90
C ALA A 5 0.29 19.80 19.24
N LEU A 6 -0.52 18.90 18.68
CA LEU A 6 0.00 17.84 17.82
C LEU A 6 0.51 18.50 16.55
N VAL A 7 1.82 18.38 16.28
CA VAL A 7 2.36 18.77 14.97
C VAL A 7 2.02 17.65 14.01
N LEU A 8 0.88 17.80 13.33
CA LEU A 8 0.61 17.11 12.07
C LEU A 8 1.69 17.52 11.07
N PHE A 9 2.73 16.68 10.97
CA PHE A 9 3.64 16.73 9.83
C PHE A 9 2.86 16.26 8.61
N ALA A 10 2.21 17.20 7.93
CA ALA A 10 1.80 17.05 6.55
C ALA A 10 3.07 17.03 5.67
N THR A 11 3.82 15.93 5.75
CA THR A 11 4.88 15.64 4.78
C THR A 11 4.22 15.37 3.46
N TYR A 12 4.38 16.29 2.50
CA TYR A 12 4.12 16.04 1.10
C TYR A 12 5.05 14.92 0.62
N VAL A 13 4.61 13.67 0.77
CA VAL A 13 5.26 12.54 0.14
C VAL A 13 4.91 12.64 -1.34
N HIS A 14 5.83 13.20 -2.14
CA HIS A 14 5.78 13.02 -3.58
C HIS A 14 5.96 11.52 -3.86
N GLY A 15 4.82 10.82 -4.02
CA GLY A 15 4.82 9.46 -4.53
C GLY A 15 5.57 9.43 -5.85
N PHE A 16 6.46 8.45 -6.01
CA PHE A 16 7.18 8.27 -7.25
C PHE A 16 6.14 7.96 -8.34
N LYS A 17 5.99 8.87 -9.31
CA LYS A 17 5.13 8.62 -10.47
C LYS A 17 5.68 7.40 -11.19
N LEU A 18 4.95 6.29 -11.18
CA LEU A 18 5.22 5.16 -12.06
C LEU A 18 5.07 5.69 -13.51
N PRO A 19 6.18 5.86 -14.26
CA PRO A 19 6.17 6.62 -15.50
C PRO A 19 6.06 5.68 -16.71
N PHE A 20 5.48 4.49 -16.52
CA PHE A 20 5.25 3.56 -17.62
C PHE A 20 3.99 3.97 -18.39
N GLU A 21 4.20 4.44 -19.62
CA GLU A 21 3.18 4.38 -20.64
C GLU A 21 3.18 2.95 -21.21
N VAL A 22 2.01 2.37 -21.47
CA VAL A 22 1.92 0.99 -21.94
C VAL A 22 2.02 0.99 -23.46
N HIS A 23 3.05 0.34 -24.01
CA HIS A 23 3.44 0.54 -25.41
C HIS A 23 2.58 -0.29 -26.37
N VAL A 24 1.92 0.39 -27.31
CA VAL A 24 1.19 -0.26 -28.40
C VAL A 24 2.16 -0.73 -29.47
N VAL A 25 2.54 -2.01 -29.44
CA VAL A 25 3.19 -2.65 -30.61
C VAL A 25 2.16 -2.70 -31.75
N SER A 26 2.38 -1.88 -32.78
CA SER A 26 1.41 -1.68 -33.86
C SER A 26 1.40 -2.84 -34.86
N ASN A 27 0.83 -3.98 -34.46
CA ASN A 27 0.42 -5.04 -35.37
C ASN A 27 -0.98 -5.54 -34.98
N GLN A 28 -1.93 -5.39 -35.91
CA GLN A 28 -3.38 -5.54 -35.75
C GLN A 28 -4.10 -4.41 -34.97
N ARG A 29 -4.44 -3.34 -35.70
CA ARG A 29 -5.77 -2.74 -35.51
C ARG A 29 -6.81 -3.76 -35.98
N ARG A 30 -7.58 -4.34 -35.06
CA ARG A 30 -8.95 -4.77 -35.36
C ARG A 30 -9.87 -3.71 -34.77
N ASP A 31 -10.77 -3.19 -35.59
CA ASP A 31 -11.68 -2.14 -35.16
C ASP A 31 -12.58 -2.62 -34.01
N VAL A 32 -12.70 -1.79 -32.98
CA VAL A 32 -13.66 -1.99 -31.90
C VAL A 32 -15.03 -1.53 -32.38
N THR A 33 -15.63 -2.30 -33.30
CA THR A 33 -17.07 -2.23 -33.53
C THR A 33 -17.76 -3.04 -32.44
N GLY A 34 -18.21 -2.35 -31.40
CA GLY A 34 -18.95 -2.96 -30.30
C GLY A 34 -20.29 -3.53 -30.78
N GLN A 35 -20.32 -4.83 -31.06
CA GLN A 35 -21.55 -5.61 -30.96
C GLN A 35 -21.67 -6.12 -29.53
N SER A 36 -22.64 -5.59 -28.81
CA SER A 36 -23.11 -6.16 -27.55
C SER A 36 -23.73 -7.52 -27.82
N VAL A 37 -22.91 -8.57 -27.70
CA VAL A 37 -23.43 -9.94 -27.58
C VAL A 37 -24.14 -10.01 -26.23
N ASN A 38 -25.47 -10.05 -26.25
CA ASN A 38 -26.26 -10.35 -25.06
C ASN A 38 -25.94 -11.79 -24.62
N VAL A 39 -25.02 -11.92 -23.67
CA VAL A 39 -24.87 -13.14 -22.88
C VAL A 39 -26.04 -13.14 -21.89
N ASN A 40 -26.99 -14.05 -22.05
CA ASN A 40 -28.23 -14.09 -21.26
C ASN A 40 -28.05 -14.66 -19.82
N ASN A 41 -26.87 -14.47 -19.21
CA ASN A 41 -26.54 -14.75 -17.80
C ASN A 41 -25.91 -13.48 -17.21
N GLY A 42 -26.20 -13.15 -15.94
CA GLY A 42 -25.85 -11.89 -15.25
C GLY A 42 -24.35 -11.69 -15.10
N SER A 43 -23.72 -11.23 -16.18
CA SER A 43 -22.27 -11.14 -16.32
C SER A 43 -21.90 -9.90 -17.13
N VAL A 44 -21.16 -9.01 -16.49
CA VAL A 44 -20.67 -7.79 -17.11
C VAL A 44 -19.33 -8.07 -17.76
N ARG A 45 -19.25 -7.77 -19.06
CA ARG A 45 -18.01 -7.89 -19.82
C ARG A 45 -16.97 -6.87 -19.34
N ILE A 46 -15.78 -7.36 -19.00
CA ILE A 46 -14.62 -6.52 -18.73
C ILE A 46 -13.85 -6.27 -20.04
N THR A 47 -13.36 -5.05 -20.22
CA THR A 47 -12.46 -4.66 -21.30
C THR A 47 -11.03 -4.52 -20.76
N ASN A 48 -10.10 -5.23 -21.38
CA ASN A 48 -8.67 -5.20 -21.05
C ASN A 48 -7.92 -4.16 -21.90
N THR A 49 -7.48 -3.07 -21.27
CA THR A 49 -6.53 -2.13 -21.87
C THR A 49 -5.10 -2.59 -21.56
N LEU A 50 -4.47 -3.22 -22.57
CA LEU A 50 -3.03 -3.52 -22.62
C LEU A 50 -2.48 -4.25 -21.37
N ASN A 51 -3.22 -5.24 -20.86
CA ASN A 51 -2.92 -6.00 -19.64
C ASN A 51 -2.75 -5.16 -18.36
N SER A 52 -3.13 -3.88 -18.42
CA SER A 52 -2.75 -2.87 -17.43
C SER A 52 -3.91 -2.17 -16.76
N VAL A 53 -5.10 -2.20 -17.37
CA VAL A 53 -6.35 -1.69 -16.77
C VAL A 53 -7.52 -2.56 -17.22
N TYR A 54 -8.41 -2.90 -16.29
CA TYR A 54 -9.65 -3.65 -16.54
C TYR A 54 -10.86 -2.74 -16.32
N ILE A 55 -11.66 -2.56 -17.36
CA ILE A 55 -12.67 -1.50 -17.48
C ILE A 55 -14.05 -2.12 -17.68
N SER A 56 -15.06 -1.57 -17.03
CA SER A 56 -16.47 -1.84 -17.35
C SER A 56 -17.25 -0.53 -17.53
N ASN A 57 -18.35 -0.58 -18.26
CA ASN A 57 -19.29 0.53 -18.30
C ASN A 57 -20.26 0.47 -17.11
N ILE A 58 -20.58 1.66 -16.59
CA ILE A 58 -21.67 1.91 -15.65
C ILE A 58 -22.61 2.95 -16.25
N THR A 59 -23.88 2.99 -15.85
CA THR A 59 -24.76 4.11 -16.21
C THR A 59 -25.02 4.95 -14.97
N LEU A 60 -24.48 6.17 -14.92
CA LEU A 60 -24.62 7.09 -13.79
C LEU A 60 -25.36 8.35 -14.25
N GLY A 61 -26.45 8.71 -13.58
CA GLY A 61 -27.26 9.88 -13.95
C GLY A 61 -27.95 9.76 -15.33
N GLY A 62 -28.00 8.55 -15.90
CA GLY A 62 -28.46 8.30 -17.26
C GLY A 62 -27.37 8.38 -18.35
N GLN A 63 -26.10 8.57 -17.97
CA GLN A 63 -24.96 8.57 -18.87
C GLN A 63 -24.11 7.30 -18.69
N SER A 64 -23.75 6.63 -19.79
CA SER A 64 -22.78 5.53 -19.76
C SER A 64 -21.37 6.10 -19.56
N ILE A 65 -20.64 5.59 -18.56
CA ILE A 65 -19.28 6.01 -18.21
C ILE A 65 -18.40 4.75 -18.09
N PRO A 66 -17.25 4.67 -18.79
CA PRO A 66 -16.28 3.61 -18.59
C PRO A 66 -15.50 3.86 -17.29
N VAL A 67 -15.46 2.87 -16.40
CA VAL A 67 -14.75 2.93 -15.12
C VAL A 67 -13.78 1.75 -14.96
N MET A 68 -12.63 2.01 -14.36
CA MET A 68 -11.75 0.95 -13.84
C MET A 68 -12.47 0.20 -12.72
N LEU A 69 -12.37 -1.14 -12.71
CA LEU A 69 -12.86 -1.98 -11.62
C LEU A 69 -11.72 -2.26 -10.64
N ASP A 70 -11.86 -1.82 -9.40
CA ASP A 70 -10.77 -1.81 -8.42
C ASP A 70 -11.16 -2.47 -7.08
N THR A 71 -10.64 -3.65 -6.79
CA THR A 71 -10.81 -4.32 -5.48
C THR A 71 -9.89 -3.75 -4.39
N GLY A 72 -8.92 -2.88 -4.72
CA GLY A 72 -8.04 -2.21 -3.77
C GLY A 72 -8.68 -1.02 -3.04
N SER A 73 -9.72 -0.39 -3.60
CA SER A 73 -10.42 0.76 -3.00
C SER A 73 -11.96 0.64 -3.06
N SER A 74 -12.68 1.51 -2.36
CA SER A 74 -14.13 1.36 -2.10
C SER A 74 -15.01 2.47 -2.67
N ASP A 75 -14.43 3.61 -3.03
CA ASP A 75 -15.16 4.79 -3.52
C ASP A 75 -15.49 4.71 -5.01
N LEU A 76 -16.61 5.33 -5.42
CA LEU A 76 -16.93 5.61 -6.81
C LEU A 76 -16.53 7.06 -7.14
N TRP A 77 -15.70 7.26 -8.17
CA TRP A 77 -15.42 8.58 -8.70
C TRP A 77 -15.43 8.61 -10.23
N VAL A 78 -15.84 9.75 -10.80
CA VAL A 78 -15.91 9.97 -12.26
C VAL A 78 -15.47 11.37 -12.63
N THR A 79 -15.09 11.56 -13.90
CA THR A 79 -14.68 12.83 -14.50
C THR A 79 -15.71 13.33 -15.52
N GLY A 80 -15.64 14.62 -15.84
CA GLY A 80 -16.51 15.25 -16.85
C GLY A 80 -17.81 15.75 -16.24
N THR A 81 -18.94 15.31 -16.78
CA THR A 81 -20.28 15.75 -16.36
C THR A 81 -21.18 14.54 -16.15
N VAL A 82 -21.99 14.58 -15.09
CA VAL A 82 -23.01 13.58 -14.78
C VAL A 82 -24.38 14.28 -14.80
N PRO A 83 -25.28 13.97 -15.76
CA PRO A 83 -26.63 14.51 -15.76
C PRO A 83 -27.43 14.02 -14.54
N ASN A 84 -28.51 14.72 -14.18
CA ASN A 84 -29.44 14.30 -13.12
C ASN A 84 -28.80 14.05 -11.73
N SER A 85 -27.62 14.61 -11.47
CA SER A 85 -26.91 14.49 -10.20
C SER A 85 -27.29 15.60 -9.22
N VAL A 86 -27.29 15.28 -7.92
CA VAL A 86 -27.57 16.21 -6.82
C VAL A 86 -26.31 16.46 -5.99
N ASP A 87 -25.90 17.71 -5.91
CA ASP A 87 -24.75 18.17 -5.13
C ASP A 87 -25.01 18.07 -3.61
N THR A 88 -24.17 17.32 -2.89
CA THR A 88 -24.31 17.11 -1.43
C THR A 88 -23.72 18.25 -0.58
N LYS A 89 -23.02 19.21 -1.21
CA LYS A 89 -22.25 20.29 -0.56
C LYS A 89 -21.09 19.82 0.33
N LYS A 90 -20.63 18.59 0.11
CA LYS A 90 -19.42 18.02 0.70
C LYS A 90 -18.37 17.75 -0.38
N SER A 91 -17.11 17.66 0.01
CA SER A 91 -15.99 17.38 -0.88
C SER A 91 -14.99 16.49 -0.17
N THR A 92 -14.22 15.70 -0.93
CA THR A 92 -13.18 14.84 -0.38
C THR A 92 -12.03 14.66 -1.35
N LYS A 93 -10.97 14.00 -0.88
CA LYS A 93 -9.77 13.69 -1.65
C LYS A 93 -9.37 12.23 -1.41
N LEU A 94 -9.28 11.48 -2.50
CA LEU A 94 -8.87 10.08 -2.51
C LEU A 94 -7.40 10.01 -2.97
N GLU A 95 -6.56 9.31 -2.22
CA GLU A 95 -5.14 9.11 -2.55
C GLU A 95 -4.91 7.70 -3.10
N TYR A 96 -4.28 7.62 -4.27
CA TYR A 96 -3.96 6.37 -4.97
C TYR A 96 -2.45 6.27 -5.23
N ALA A 97 -1.94 5.05 -5.45
CA ALA A 97 -0.52 4.83 -5.78
C ALA A 97 -0.05 5.59 -7.04
N VAL A 98 -0.97 5.94 -7.94
CA VAL A 98 -0.72 6.63 -9.22
C VAL A 98 -1.19 8.09 -9.25
N GLY A 99 -1.78 8.64 -8.18
CA GLY A 99 -2.28 10.02 -8.18
C GLY A 99 -3.32 10.31 -7.11
N GLU A 100 -4.03 11.43 -7.25
CA GLU A 100 -5.14 11.80 -6.38
C GLU A 100 -6.40 12.16 -7.17
N ALA A 101 -7.56 11.78 -6.63
CA ALA A 101 -8.87 12.21 -7.09
C ALA A 101 -9.46 13.19 -6.06
N ALA A 102 -9.53 14.47 -6.43
CA ALA A 102 -10.12 15.52 -5.60
C ALA A 102 -11.38 16.08 -6.26
N GLY A 103 -12.44 16.29 -5.49
CA GLY A 103 -13.70 16.79 -6.04
C GLY A 103 -14.81 17.02 -5.02
N ASP A 104 -15.98 17.36 -5.56
CA ASP A 104 -17.22 17.53 -4.80
C ASP A 104 -18.03 16.23 -4.85
N ILE A 105 -18.72 15.89 -3.77
CA ILE A 105 -19.53 14.69 -3.64
C ILE A 105 -20.94 14.97 -4.16
N PHE A 106 -21.37 14.17 -5.13
CA PHE A 106 -22.71 14.21 -5.72
C PHE A 106 -23.42 12.87 -5.48
N THR A 107 -24.74 12.86 -5.58
CA THR A 107 -25.54 11.63 -5.70
C THR A 107 -26.24 11.56 -7.05
N ALA A 108 -26.37 10.36 -7.62
CA ALA A 108 -27.17 10.12 -8.83
C ALA A 108 -27.68 8.67 -8.85
N ASP A 109 -28.66 8.38 -9.71
CA ASP A 109 -29.03 7.00 -9.98
C ASP A 109 -27.91 6.28 -10.74
N LEU A 110 -27.52 5.10 -10.24
CA LEU A 110 -26.50 4.25 -10.85
C LEU A 110 -27.12 2.92 -11.28
N THR A 111 -26.82 2.47 -12.49
CA THR A 111 -27.07 1.12 -12.98
C THR A 111 -25.74 0.44 -13.30
N PHE A 112 -25.55 -0.78 -12.79
CA PHE A 112 -24.43 -1.67 -13.09
C PHE A 112 -24.96 -3.11 -13.20
N ASP A 113 -24.59 -3.80 -14.26
CA ASP A 113 -25.33 -4.99 -14.75
C ASP A 113 -26.85 -4.72 -14.83
N ASN A 114 -27.67 -5.60 -14.25
CA ASN A 114 -29.11 -5.47 -14.10
C ASN A 114 -29.54 -4.71 -12.82
N TYR A 115 -28.61 -4.35 -11.93
CA TYR A 115 -28.89 -3.68 -10.66
C TYR A 115 -28.99 -2.17 -10.86
N THR A 116 -29.98 -1.54 -10.23
CA THR A 116 -30.13 -0.07 -10.22
C THR A 116 -30.28 0.43 -8.79
N VAL A 117 -29.27 1.14 -8.30
CA VAL A 117 -29.26 1.77 -6.97
C VAL A 117 -29.64 3.25 -7.10
N LYS A 118 -30.50 3.71 -6.18
CA LYS A 118 -30.96 5.11 -6.14
C LYS A 118 -30.03 5.97 -5.30
N SER A 119 -29.79 7.19 -5.75
CA SER A 119 -28.96 8.19 -5.05
C SER A 119 -27.59 7.66 -4.62
N GLN A 120 -26.88 6.92 -5.48
CA GLN A 120 -25.50 6.51 -5.22
C GLN A 120 -24.62 7.75 -5.07
N ALA A 121 -23.92 7.89 -3.95
CA ALA A 121 -22.87 8.89 -3.79
C ALA A 121 -21.65 8.55 -4.66
N PHE A 122 -21.05 9.59 -5.24
CA PHE A 122 -19.81 9.52 -6.00
C PHE A 122 -19.04 10.84 -5.90
N LEU A 123 -17.74 10.78 -6.12
CA LEU A 123 -16.89 11.97 -6.23
C LEU A 123 -16.84 12.45 -7.68
N LEU A 124 -17.23 13.70 -7.93
CA LEU A 124 -17.09 14.35 -9.24
C LEU A 124 -15.73 15.05 -9.33
N VAL A 125 -14.79 14.42 -10.04
CA VAL A 125 -13.41 14.88 -10.19
C VAL A 125 -13.32 15.88 -11.34
N ALA A 126 -13.20 17.17 -11.00
CA ALA A 126 -13.09 18.24 -11.98
C ALA A 126 -11.75 18.26 -12.74
N ASN A 127 -10.68 17.70 -12.15
CA ASN A 127 -9.36 17.66 -12.78
C ASN A 127 -8.61 16.36 -12.46
N ALA A 128 -8.39 15.54 -13.48
CA ALA A 128 -7.62 14.30 -13.40
C ALA A 128 -6.10 14.48 -13.65
N SER A 129 -5.58 15.71 -13.75
CA SER A 129 -4.13 15.95 -13.95
C SER A 129 -3.25 15.55 -12.76
N GLY A 130 -3.86 15.12 -11.63
CA GLY A 130 -3.16 14.54 -10.49
C GLY A 130 -2.65 13.11 -10.73
N PHE A 131 -3.20 12.40 -11.72
CA PHE A 131 -2.76 11.05 -12.09
C PHE A 131 -1.44 11.06 -12.88
N SER A 132 -0.60 10.04 -12.69
CA SER A 132 0.65 9.85 -13.42
C SER A 132 0.45 9.44 -14.88
N THR A 133 -0.72 8.91 -15.21
CA THR A 133 -1.13 8.49 -16.55
C THR A 133 -2.34 9.30 -17.04
N ASN A 134 -2.50 9.41 -18.36
CA ASN A 134 -3.72 9.95 -18.95
C ASN A 134 -4.80 8.86 -18.95
N ILE A 135 -5.63 8.86 -17.91
CA ILE A 135 -6.70 7.87 -17.70
C ILE A 135 -7.67 7.75 -18.89
N VAL A 136 -7.95 8.87 -19.57
CA VAL A 136 -8.85 8.93 -20.73
C VAL A 136 -8.19 8.28 -21.95
N ALA A 137 -6.87 8.43 -22.12
CA ALA A 137 -6.11 7.72 -23.15
C ALA A 137 -6.02 6.20 -22.88
N GLN A 138 -6.13 5.78 -21.62
CA GLN A 138 -6.26 4.38 -21.21
C GLN A 138 -7.71 3.84 -21.33
N GLY A 139 -8.67 4.68 -21.73
CA GLY A 139 -10.04 4.28 -22.08
C GLY A 139 -11.06 4.33 -20.93
N TYR A 140 -10.72 4.94 -19.79
CA TYR A 140 -11.65 5.11 -18.66
C TYR A 140 -11.78 6.57 -18.20
N ASN A 141 -12.92 6.87 -17.60
CA ASN A 141 -13.31 8.20 -17.13
C ASN A 141 -13.63 8.23 -15.62
N GLY A 142 -13.40 7.13 -14.91
CA GLY A 142 -13.62 7.01 -13.47
C GLY A 142 -13.15 5.66 -12.95
N LEU A 143 -13.41 5.41 -11.68
CA LEU A 143 -13.10 4.16 -10.99
C LEU A 143 -14.30 3.78 -10.11
N MET A 144 -14.65 2.50 -10.13
CA MET A 144 -15.62 1.91 -9.21
C MET A 144 -14.86 1.01 -8.24
N GLY A 145 -14.80 1.45 -6.98
CA GLY A 145 -14.31 0.63 -5.89
C GLY A 145 -15.21 -0.58 -5.64
N LEU A 146 -14.55 -1.73 -5.47
CA LEU A 146 -15.11 -3.02 -5.11
C LEU A 146 -14.58 -3.48 -3.73
N GLY A 147 -13.91 -2.59 -3.01
CA GLY A 147 -13.34 -2.78 -1.67
C GLY A 147 -14.36 -2.80 -0.53
N PRO A 148 -13.92 -3.13 0.69
CA PRO A 148 -14.74 -3.07 1.90
C PRO A 148 -15.29 -1.67 2.21
N ASN A 149 -16.55 -1.58 2.61
CA ASN A 149 -17.26 -0.31 2.81
C ASN A 149 -16.71 0.60 3.93
N THR A 150 -15.80 0.10 4.78
CA THR A 150 -15.07 0.91 5.77
C THR A 150 -14.00 1.80 5.14
N GLY A 151 -13.39 1.37 4.03
CA GLY A 151 -12.41 2.14 3.27
C GLY A 151 -12.98 3.22 2.33
N SER A 152 -14.27 3.57 2.44
CA SER A 152 -14.87 4.63 1.63
C SER A 152 -14.77 5.99 2.32
N LEU A 153 -13.99 6.90 1.73
CA LEU A 153 -13.87 8.28 2.19
C LEU A 153 -15.10 9.12 1.80
N VAL A 154 -15.80 8.77 0.71
CA VAL A 154 -17.08 9.40 0.35
C VAL A 154 -18.14 9.11 1.41
N ARG A 155 -18.24 7.86 1.86
CA ARG A 155 -19.11 7.43 2.97
C ARG A 155 -18.78 8.14 4.27
N LYS A 156 -17.49 8.22 4.62
CA LYS A 156 -16.98 8.86 5.84
C LYS A 156 -17.29 10.36 5.91
N GLU A 157 -17.24 11.06 4.77
CA GLU A 157 -17.63 12.47 4.70
C GLU A 157 -19.15 12.65 4.73
N LEU A 158 -19.94 11.70 4.22
CA LEU A 158 -21.41 11.68 4.34
C LEU A 158 -21.86 11.29 5.76
N ASP A 159 -23.16 11.34 6.05
CA ASP A 159 -23.65 10.82 7.34
C ASP A 159 -23.59 9.29 7.28
N ALA A 160 -22.93 8.64 8.24
CA ALA A 160 -22.83 7.17 8.29
C ALA A 160 -24.19 6.45 8.45
N LYS A 161 -25.28 7.19 8.67
CA LYS A 161 -26.67 6.69 8.64
C LYS A 161 -27.36 6.88 7.29
N ASP A 162 -26.81 7.72 6.41
CA ASP A 162 -27.31 7.91 5.06
C ASP A 162 -26.69 6.85 4.15
N SER A 163 -27.47 5.81 3.88
CA SER A 163 -27.07 4.73 3.00
C SER A 163 -26.70 5.20 1.59
N ALA A 164 -27.07 6.42 1.16
CA ALA A 164 -26.58 6.98 -0.11
C ALA A 164 -25.05 7.01 -0.21
N GLY A 165 -24.36 7.15 0.93
CA GLY A 165 -22.90 7.19 1.01
C GLY A 165 -22.19 5.85 0.90
N ASP A 166 -22.88 4.71 1.04
CA ASP A 166 -22.23 3.40 1.01
C ASP A 166 -21.65 3.05 -0.38
N ALA A 167 -20.57 2.26 -0.38
CA ALA A 167 -19.90 1.76 -1.57
C ALA A 167 -20.83 0.94 -2.47
N VAL A 168 -20.57 0.95 -3.78
CA VAL A 168 -21.51 0.45 -4.79
C VAL A 168 -21.94 -1.00 -4.56
N MET A 169 -20.99 -1.88 -4.23
CA MET A 169 -21.31 -3.29 -3.98
C MET A 169 -22.21 -3.46 -2.76
N ASN A 170 -21.98 -2.71 -1.67
CA ASN A 170 -22.87 -2.69 -0.51
C ASN A 170 -24.28 -2.24 -0.92
N ARG A 171 -24.41 -1.13 -1.65
CA ARG A 171 -25.70 -0.62 -2.15
C ARG A 171 -26.45 -1.66 -2.98
N ILE A 172 -25.74 -2.42 -3.81
CA ILE A 172 -26.31 -3.47 -4.65
C ILE A 172 -26.82 -4.64 -3.80
N PHE A 173 -26.02 -5.15 -2.86
CA PHE A 173 -26.43 -6.26 -1.99
C PHE A 173 -27.59 -5.88 -1.04
N GLU A 174 -27.68 -4.60 -0.65
CA GLU A 174 -28.81 -4.05 0.12
C GLU A 174 -30.15 -4.04 -0.65
N LEU A 175 -30.15 -4.02 -1.99
CA LEU A 175 -31.39 -3.99 -2.80
C LEU A 175 -32.25 -5.24 -2.58
N ASN A 176 -31.62 -6.41 -2.50
CA ASN A 176 -32.31 -7.70 -2.60
C ASN A 176 -32.32 -8.53 -1.31
N GLN A 177 -31.72 -8.03 -0.22
CA GLN A 177 -31.63 -8.71 1.10
C GLN A 177 -31.13 -10.17 1.01
N THR A 178 -30.22 -10.44 0.07
CA THR A 178 -29.72 -11.78 -0.24
C THR A 178 -28.80 -12.33 0.84
N SER A 179 -28.62 -13.66 0.84
CA SER A 179 -27.54 -14.36 1.55
C SER A 179 -26.40 -14.77 0.60
N GLN A 180 -26.16 -13.97 -0.45
CA GLN A 180 -25.23 -14.25 -1.55
C GLN A 180 -24.50 -12.97 -1.92
N ASN A 181 -23.84 -12.38 -0.93
CA ASN A 181 -23.23 -11.05 -1.03
C ASN A 181 -21.81 -11.15 -1.59
N TYR A 182 -21.65 -11.84 -2.73
CA TYR A 182 -20.36 -12.08 -3.35
C TYR A 182 -20.31 -11.55 -4.78
N ILE A 183 -19.12 -11.14 -5.21
CA ILE A 183 -18.78 -10.91 -6.61
C ILE A 183 -17.86 -12.04 -7.08
N THR A 184 -17.85 -12.32 -8.39
CA THR A 184 -16.78 -13.13 -8.98
C THR A 184 -16.21 -12.46 -10.22
N PHE A 185 -14.93 -12.63 -10.49
CA PHE A 185 -14.29 -12.05 -11.67
C PHE A 185 -13.16 -12.90 -12.25
N MET A 186 -12.99 -12.77 -13.57
CA MET A 186 -11.90 -13.35 -14.35
C MET A 186 -11.29 -12.26 -15.22
N LEU A 187 -9.95 -12.17 -15.21
CA LEU A 187 -9.20 -11.22 -16.04
C LEU A 187 -8.57 -11.97 -17.22
N ASP A 188 -8.75 -11.48 -18.44
CA ASP A 188 -8.12 -12.05 -19.64
C ASP A 188 -6.66 -11.60 -19.79
N ARG A 189 -5.90 -12.33 -20.61
CA ARG A 189 -4.50 -12.01 -20.93
C ARG A 189 -4.38 -11.70 -22.42
N ARG A 190 -4.15 -10.43 -22.77
CA ARG A 190 -3.84 -10.05 -24.16
C ARG A 190 -2.47 -10.60 -24.55
N GLY A 191 -2.38 -11.19 -25.75
CA GLY A 191 -1.17 -11.81 -26.26
C GLY A 191 -0.98 -13.27 -25.84
N ASP A 192 -1.99 -13.86 -25.20
CA ASP A 192 -2.06 -15.27 -24.85
C ASP A 192 -2.81 -16.07 -25.94
N PRO A 193 -2.15 -16.98 -26.66
CA PRO A 193 -2.81 -17.80 -27.69
C PRO A 193 -3.55 -19.03 -27.14
N GLY A 194 -3.29 -19.43 -25.89
CA GLY A 194 -3.88 -20.62 -25.27
C GLY A 194 -5.14 -20.34 -24.44
N SER A 195 -5.32 -19.10 -23.98
CA SER A 195 -6.46 -18.70 -23.15
C SER A 195 -7.75 -18.45 -23.94
N ASN A 196 -8.86 -18.96 -23.40
CA ASN A 196 -10.24 -18.67 -23.83
C ASN A 196 -10.96 -17.66 -22.90
N ILE A 197 -10.27 -17.12 -21.89
CA ILE A 197 -10.84 -16.16 -20.94
C ILE A 197 -11.00 -14.81 -21.65
N THR A 198 -12.19 -14.20 -21.57
CA THR A 198 -12.51 -12.97 -22.32
C THR A 198 -12.75 -11.73 -21.46
N GLY A 199 -12.55 -11.83 -20.14
CA GLY A 199 -12.75 -10.77 -19.16
C GLY A 199 -14.22 -10.60 -18.73
N GLN A 200 -14.55 -10.92 -17.47
CA GLN A 200 -15.90 -10.72 -16.93
C GLN A 200 -15.96 -10.59 -15.40
N ILE A 201 -16.99 -9.91 -14.91
CA ILE A 201 -17.41 -9.85 -13.50
C ILE A 201 -18.90 -10.27 -13.38
N THR A 202 -19.26 -10.92 -12.29
CA THR A 202 -20.64 -11.27 -11.91
C THR A 202 -20.93 -10.81 -10.48
N ILE A 203 -22.21 -10.67 -10.15
CA ILE A 203 -22.70 -10.31 -8.82
C ILE A 203 -23.68 -11.40 -8.39
N SER A 204 -23.44 -12.05 -7.26
CA SER A 204 -24.23 -13.17 -6.72
C SER A 204 -24.34 -14.42 -7.63
N GLU A 205 -23.65 -14.48 -8.76
CA GLU A 205 -23.61 -15.61 -9.71
C GLU A 205 -22.17 -16.14 -9.92
N VAL A 206 -22.04 -17.38 -10.44
CA VAL A 206 -20.75 -17.94 -10.91
C VAL A 206 -20.75 -18.12 -12.43
N VAL A 207 -19.56 -18.07 -13.04
CA VAL A 207 -19.39 -18.29 -14.48
C VAL A 207 -19.65 -19.76 -14.82
N ALA A 208 -20.44 -20.01 -15.87
CA ALA A 208 -20.76 -21.36 -16.33
C ALA A 208 -19.49 -22.13 -16.74
N GLY A 209 -19.35 -23.37 -16.25
CA GLY A 209 -18.13 -24.19 -16.41
C GLY A 209 -17.05 -23.95 -15.33
N TYR A 210 -17.24 -22.98 -14.43
CA TYR A 210 -16.32 -22.66 -13.34
C TYR A 210 -16.97 -22.84 -11.95
N GLU A 211 -18.08 -23.59 -11.85
CA GLU A 211 -18.86 -23.81 -10.63
C GLU A 211 -18.06 -24.50 -9.51
N SER A 212 -16.94 -25.15 -9.86
CA SER A 212 -15.98 -25.72 -8.92
C SER A 212 -15.30 -24.69 -8.01
N ILE A 213 -15.42 -23.38 -8.28
CA ILE A 213 -14.99 -22.33 -7.35
C ILE A 213 -15.70 -22.44 -6.00
N LEU A 214 -16.98 -22.82 -5.98
CA LEU A 214 -17.79 -22.94 -4.76
C LEU A 214 -17.30 -24.07 -3.84
N GLN A 215 -16.49 -25.00 -4.38
CA GLN A 215 -15.89 -26.12 -3.66
C GLN A 215 -14.48 -25.81 -3.14
N GLN A 216 -13.90 -24.66 -3.50
CA GLN A 216 -12.56 -24.25 -3.06
C GLN A 216 -12.56 -23.88 -1.56
N PRO A 217 -11.39 -23.88 -0.89
CA PRO A 217 -11.28 -23.43 0.50
C PRO A 217 -11.83 -22.01 0.68
N LYS A 218 -12.70 -21.79 1.68
CA LYS A 218 -13.15 -20.44 2.07
C LYS A 218 -12.07 -19.79 2.93
N LEU A 219 -11.33 -18.86 2.35
CA LEU A 219 -10.20 -18.18 2.97
C LEU A 219 -10.70 -16.92 3.66
N SER A 220 -10.90 -16.98 4.98
CA SER A 220 -11.43 -15.83 5.75
C SER A 220 -10.55 -14.59 5.59
N VAL A 221 -11.18 -13.44 5.38
CA VAL A 221 -10.49 -12.14 5.32
C VAL A 221 -9.89 -11.83 6.69
N VAL A 222 -8.63 -11.37 6.69
CA VAL A 222 -7.94 -10.89 7.89
C VAL A 222 -8.43 -9.46 8.16
N THR A 223 -9.10 -9.29 9.30
CA THR A 223 -9.63 -7.99 9.72
C THR A 223 -8.55 -7.13 10.34
N VAL A 224 -8.42 -5.88 9.89
CA VAL A 224 -7.58 -4.86 10.53
C VAL A 224 -8.24 -4.37 11.84
N PRO A 225 -7.49 -3.74 12.77
CA PRO A 225 -8.07 -3.18 13.99
C PRO A 225 -9.10 -2.06 13.73
N ASP A 226 -10.11 -1.92 14.60
CA ASP A 226 -11.15 -0.86 14.53
C ASP A 226 -10.63 0.60 14.49
N LEU A 227 -9.34 0.84 14.76
CA LEU A 227 -8.71 2.16 14.70
C LEU A 227 -8.10 2.47 13.31
N THR A 228 -8.11 1.49 12.41
CA THR A 228 -7.51 1.49 11.08
C THR A 228 -8.42 0.81 10.07
N ASP A 229 -9.72 0.72 10.35
CA ASP A 229 -10.72 0.05 9.49
C ASP A 229 -10.89 0.70 8.11
N GLU A 230 -10.46 1.95 7.97
CA GLU A 230 -10.29 2.66 6.69
C GLU A 230 -9.25 2.00 5.76
N ASP A 231 -8.23 1.31 6.31
CA ASP A 231 -7.19 0.57 5.57
C ASP A 231 -7.59 -0.91 5.31
N GLN A 232 -8.84 -1.31 5.59
CA GLN A 232 -9.32 -2.68 5.40
C GLN A 232 -9.43 -3.05 3.90
N HIS A 233 -8.62 -4.02 3.46
CA HIS A 233 -8.68 -4.58 2.11
C HIS A 233 -9.20 -6.02 2.08
N TRP A 234 -9.34 -6.58 0.87
CA TRP A 234 -9.54 -8.02 0.65
C TRP A 234 -8.23 -8.78 0.85
N GLN A 235 -7.89 -9.01 2.12
CA GLN A 235 -6.61 -9.59 2.52
C GLN A 235 -6.75 -10.94 3.22
N ILE A 236 -5.91 -11.90 2.87
CA ILE A 236 -5.87 -13.25 3.48
C ILE A 236 -4.43 -13.65 3.82
N TYR A 237 -4.27 -14.70 4.63
CA TYR A 237 -2.96 -15.33 4.80
C TYR A 237 -2.62 -16.24 3.62
N THR A 238 -1.36 -16.19 3.16
CA THR A 238 -0.75 -17.29 2.40
C THR A 238 -0.69 -18.54 3.28
N ASP A 239 -0.54 -19.72 2.67
CA ASP A 239 -0.07 -20.90 3.40
C ASP A 239 1.35 -20.68 3.93
N LYS A 240 1.79 -21.54 4.86
CA LYS A 240 3.13 -21.46 5.45
C LYS A 240 4.21 -21.71 4.40
N ASN A 241 5.08 -20.71 4.21
CA ASN A 241 6.04 -20.63 3.11
C ASN A 241 5.36 -20.78 1.73
N GLY A 242 4.11 -20.30 1.60
CA GLY A 242 3.24 -20.49 0.44
C GLY A 242 3.60 -19.65 -0.79
N VAL A 243 4.87 -19.27 -0.99
CA VAL A 243 5.35 -18.66 -2.23
C VAL A 243 6.53 -19.48 -2.72
N ILE A 244 6.39 -20.11 -3.88
CA ILE A 244 7.40 -20.98 -4.48
C ILE A 244 8.11 -20.20 -5.59
N GLY A 245 9.44 -20.14 -5.48
CA GLY A 245 10.31 -19.41 -6.41
C GLY A 245 10.66 -20.21 -7.68
N PRO A 246 11.38 -19.57 -8.61
CA PRO A 246 11.71 -20.15 -9.92
C PRO A 246 12.71 -21.31 -9.89
N ASP A 247 13.26 -21.65 -8.72
CA ASP A 247 14.06 -22.86 -8.47
C ASP A 247 13.23 -23.99 -7.81
N GLY A 248 11.92 -23.81 -7.68
CA GLY A 248 11.01 -24.77 -7.05
C GLY A 248 11.11 -24.82 -5.52
N GLN A 249 11.88 -23.92 -4.88
CA GLN A 249 11.97 -23.83 -3.42
C GLN A 249 11.04 -22.75 -2.86
N PRO A 250 10.56 -22.88 -1.61
CA PRO A 250 9.83 -21.82 -0.95
C PRO A 250 10.69 -20.58 -0.71
N ILE A 251 10.19 -19.41 -1.11
CA ILE A 251 10.80 -18.11 -0.79
C ILE A 251 10.40 -17.74 0.64
N VAL A 252 11.29 -18.02 1.59
CA VAL A 252 11.07 -17.69 3.00
C VAL A 252 11.22 -16.18 3.21
N THR A 253 10.21 -15.53 3.78
CA THR A 253 10.22 -14.10 4.14
C THR A 253 9.45 -13.92 5.45
N GLU A 254 9.96 -13.05 6.33
CA GLU A 254 9.26 -12.68 7.57
C GLU A 254 8.17 -11.64 7.26
N SER A 255 6.97 -11.85 7.82
CA SER A 255 5.87 -10.88 7.73
C SER A 255 6.20 -9.61 8.53
N ILE A 256 5.88 -8.44 7.98
CA ILE A 256 5.89 -7.18 8.73
C ILE A 256 4.62 -7.00 9.57
N VAL A 257 3.59 -7.82 9.36
CA VAL A 257 2.27 -7.66 9.98
C VAL A 257 2.28 -8.12 11.44
N PRO A 258 1.91 -7.26 12.42
CA PRO A 258 1.91 -7.61 13.83
C PRO A 258 1.07 -8.86 14.13
N LYS A 259 1.73 -9.88 14.69
CA LYS A 259 1.13 -11.18 15.07
C LYS A 259 0.69 -12.06 13.88
N SER A 260 1.19 -11.83 12.66
CA SER A 260 1.06 -12.82 11.59
C SER A 260 1.65 -14.18 12.02
N PRO A 261 1.05 -15.33 11.66
CA PRO A 261 1.59 -16.65 11.98
C PRO A 261 2.96 -16.93 11.34
N ASP A 262 3.79 -17.74 12.01
CA ASP A 262 5.16 -18.07 11.57
C ASP A 262 5.24 -18.65 10.16
N GLY A 263 5.77 -17.86 9.23
CA GLY A 263 5.95 -18.21 7.81
C GLY A 263 4.72 -17.98 6.93
N GLN A 264 3.69 -17.30 7.43
CA GLN A 264 2.55 -16.84 6.64
C GLN A 264 2.65 -15.33 6.38
N LEU A 265 2.28 -14.91 5.19
CA LEU A 265 2.26 -13.51 4.76
C LEU A 265 0.80 -13.07 4.55
N VAL A 266 0.50 -11.80 4.79
CA VAL A 266 -0.82 -11.22 4.50
C VAL A 266 -0.81 -10.66 3.08
N ALA A 267 -1.64 -11.20 2.20
CA ALA A 267 -1.75 -10.82 0.81
C ALA A 267 -3.11 -10.17 0.51
N VAL A 268 -3.08 -8.94 -0.02
CA VAL A 268 -4.23 -8.19 -0.55
C VAL A 268 -4.49 -8.61 -2.00
N PHE A 269 -5.77 -8.71 -2.42
CA PHE A 269 -6.14 -8.84 -3.82
C PHE A 269 -6.63 -7.52 -4.40
N ASP A 270 -5.91 -7.00 -5.39
CA ASP A 270 -6.09 -5.64 -5.91
C ASP A 270 -6.17 -5.64 -7.44
N SER A 271 -7.37 -5.53 -8.00
CA SER A 271 -7.59 -5.44 -9.44
C SER A 271 -7.24 -4.06 -10.03
N GLY A 272 -7.00 -3.04 -9.21
CA GLY A 272 -6.47 -1.74 -9.62
C GLY A 272 -4.94 -1.75 -9.82
N TYR A 273 -4.22 -2.68 -9.19
CA TYR A 273 -2.76 -2.77 -9.28
C TYR A 273 -2.27 -3.61 -10.47
N THR A 274 -1.61 -2.98 -11.45
CA THR A 274 -1.08 -3.69 -12.64
C THR A 274 0.00 -4.73 -12.30
N LEU A 275 1.04 -4.31 -11.56
CA LEU A 275 2.20 -5.13 -11.22
C LEU A 275 2.12 -5.54 -9.73
N PRO A 276 1.89 -6.83 -9.41
CA PRO A 276 1.91 -7.30 -8.03
C PRO A 276 3.11 -6.77 -7.23
N GLN A 277 2.85 -6.29 -6.02
CA GLN A 277 3.87 -5.77 -5.12
C GLN A 277 4.17 -6.82 -4.05
N VAL A 278 5.43 -7.19 -3.89
CA VAL A 278 5.90 -8.22 -2.95
C VAL A 278 7.02 -7.66 -2.06
N PRO A 279 7.38 -8.33 -0.95
CA PRO A 279 8.55 -7.98 -0.18
C PRO A 279 9.80 -7.93 -1.06
N ARG A 280 10.70 -6.95 -0.83
CA ARG A 280 11.90 -6.75 -1.67
C ARG A 280 12.74 -8.02 -1.82
N ALA A 281 12.99 -8.74 -0.73
CA ALA A 281 13.71 -10.01 -0.74
C ALA A 281 13.03 -11.10 -1.59
N MET A 282 11.71 -11.07 -1.70
CA MET A 282 10.95 -11.99 -2.55
C MET A 282 11.08 -11.62 -4.03
N SER A 283 10.97 -10.33 -4.37
CA SER A 283 11.22 -9.86 -5.74
C SER A 283 12.65 -10.20 -6.20
N ASP A 284 13.64 -9.94 -5.34
CA ASP A 284 15.05 -10.25 -5.60
C ASP A 284 15.30 -11.77 -5.74
N ALA A 285 14.60 -12.60 -4.96
CA ALA A 285 14.66 -14.06 -5.10
C ALA A 285 14.05 -14.59 -6.41
N ILE A 286 13.07 -13.87 -6.99
CA ILE A 286 12.47 -14.21 -8.29
C ILE A 286 13.35 -13.75 -9.46
N TYR A 287 13.80 -12.50 -9.48
CA TYR A 287 14.47 -11.89 -10.66
C TYR A 287 15.98 -11.74 -10.53
N GLY A 288 16.50 -11.49 -9.33
CA GLY A 288 17.91 -11.15 -9.11
C GLY A 288 18.90 -12.25 -9.51
N ARG A 289 18.43 -13.49 -9.65
CA ARG A 289 19.21 -14.66 -10.09
C ARG A 289 19.13 -14.94 -11.60
N VAL A 290 18.41 -14.14 -12.38
CA VAL A 290 18.32 -14.30 -13.84
C VAL A 290 19.59 -13.75 -14.50
N GLN A 291 20.15 -14.51 -15.45
CA GLN A 291 21.28 -14.04 -16.26
C GLN A 291 20.84 -12.84 -17.11
N GLY A 292 21.54 -11.71 -16.99
CA GLY A 292 21.16 -10.47 -17.66
C GLY A 292 19.99 -9.71 -17.01
N ALA A 293 19.64 -10.02 -15.76
CA ALA A 293 18.76 -9.13 -14.99
C ALA A 293 19.46 -7.80 -14.68
N GLU A 294 18.70 -6.71 -14.76
CA GLU A 294 19.12 -5.36 -14.34
C GLU A 294 18.00 -4.71 -13.51
N TRP A 295 18.36 -3.93 -12.49
CA TRP A 295 17.41 -3.05 -11.81
C TRP A 295 17.31 -1.71 -12.55
N ASN A 296 16.16 -1.45 -13.18
CA ASN A 296 15.90 -0.19 -13.87
C ASN A 296 15.56 0.90 -12.85
N VAL A 297 16.56 1.71 -12.48
CA VAL A 297 16.43 2.79 -11.48
C VAL A 297 15.38 3.84 -11.88
N ALA A 298 15.23 4.15 -13.17
CA ALA A 298 14.32 5.19 -13.64
C ALA A 298 12.84 4.80 -13.50
N ASN A 299 12.54 3.51 -13.66
CA ASN A 299 11.18 2.97 -13.55
C ASN A 299 10.91 2.27 -12.20
N ALA A 300 11.95 2.08 -11.38
CA ALA A 300 11.92 1.29 -10.14
C ALA A 300 11.40 -0.14 -10.33
N VAL A 301 11.85 -0.81 -11.41
CA VAL A 301 11.46 -2.19 -11.74
C VAL A 301 12.67 -3.08 -12.03
N TRP A 302 12.56 -4.35 -11.66
CA TRP A 302 13.38 -5.40 -12.26
C TRP A 302 13.09 -5.55 -13.76
N THR A 303 14.16 -5.60 -14.56
CA THR A 303 14.13 -5.98 -15.97
C THR A 303 14.93 -7.25 -16.21
N VAL A 304 14.46 -8.09 -17.14
CA VAL A 304 15.07 -9.38 -17.50
C VAL A 304 14.99 -9.63 -19.01
N PRO A 305 15.81 -10.54 -19.58
CA PRO A 305 15.66 -10.95 -20.98
C PRO A 305 14.25 -11.49 -21.24
N CYS A 306 13.60 -11.03 -22.32
CA CYS A 306 12.23 -11.44 -22.63
C CYS A 306 12.06 -12.95 -22.92
N THR A 307 13.15 -13.68 -23.17
CA THR A 307 13.12 -15.15 -23.32
C THR A 307 13.14 -15.89 -21.99
N GLN A 308 13.45 -15.23 -20.87
CA GLN A 308 13.55 -15.90 -19.58
C GLN A 308 12.17 -16.36 -19.11
N MET A 309 11.96 -17.68 -19.10
CA MET A 309 10.79 -18.27 -18.45
C MET A 309 11.06 -18.37 -16.94
N LEU A 310 10.08 -17.99 -16.11
CA LEU A 310 10.12 -18.14 -14.66
C LEU A 310 8.85 -18.84 -14.19
N ASN A 311 9.01 -19.93 -13.43
CA ASN A 311 7.91 -20.71 -12.88
C ASN A 311 7.75 -20.39 -11.40
N ILE A 312 6.79 -19.55 -11.04
CA ILE A 312 6.46 -19.25 -9.64
C ILE A 312 5.03 -19.68 -9.33
N SER A 313 4.74 -19.92 -8.05
CA SER A 313 3.38 -20.17 -7.59
C SER A 313 3.13 -19.64 -6.19
N PHE A 314 1.86 -19.33 -5.92
CA PHE A 314 1.37 -19.01 -4.58
C PHE A 314 0.51 -20.17 -4.08
N VAL A 315 0.43 -20.35 -2.77
CA VAL A 315 -0.32 -21.44 -2.13
C VAL A 315 -1.27 -20.85 -1.09
N PHE A 316 -2.55 -21.16 -1.21
CA PHE A 316 -3.62 -20.71 -0.33
C PHE A 316 -4.60 -21.85 -0.04
N GLY A 317 -4.82 -22.18 1.24
CA GLY A 317 -5.75 -23.22 1.67
C GLY A 317 -5.39 -24.63 1.19
N GLY A 318 -4.10 -24.91 0.93
CA GLY A 318 -3.62 -26.14 0.33
C GLY A 318 -3.70 -26.18 -1.21
N THR A 319 -4.22 -25.14 -1.86
CA THR A 319 -4.31 -25.05 -3.34
C THR A 319 -3.14 -24.25 -3.90
N THR A 320 -2.45 -24.81 -4.90
CA THR A 320 -1.35 -24.14 -5.62
C THR A 320 -1.89 -23.37 -6.82
N PHE A 321 -1.50 -22.11 -6.92
CA PHE A 321 -1.82 -21.16 -7.99
C PHE A 321 -0.56 -20.88 -8.82
N PRO A 322 -0.29 -21.65 -9.90
CA PRO A 322 0.83 -21.39 -10.79
C PRO A 322 0.62 -20.10 -11.58
N ILE A 323 1.65 -19.28 -11.68
CA ILE A 323 1.62 -18.05 -12.46
C ILE A 323 2.08 -18.35 -13.89
N HIS A 324 1.29 -17.92 -14.87
CA HIS A 324 1.61 -18.05 -16.29
C HIS A 324 2.91 -17.27 -16.57
N PRO A 325 3.92 -17.82 -17.28
CA PRO A 325 5.21 -17.15 -17.41
C PRO A 325 5.14 -15.75 -18.07
N LEU A 326 4.19 -15.50 -18.97
CA LEU A 326 3.91 -14.15 -19.52
C LEU A 326 3.46 -13.12 -18.46
N ASP A 327 2.92 -13.57 -17.31
CA ASP A 327 2.60 -12.75 -16.14
C ASP A 327 3.74 -12.74 -15.11
N THR A 328 4.88 -13.38 -15.38
CA THR A 328 6.12 -13.20 -14.62
C THR A 328 7.10 -12.27 -15.36
N VAL A 329 7.09 -12.31 -16.69
CA VAL A 329 7.99 -11.59 -17.60
C VAL A 329 7.19 -10.93 -18.74
N SER A 330 6.82 -9.66 -18.54
CA SER A 330 5.96 -8.90 -19.45
C SER A 330 6.75 -7.93 -20.34
N SER A 331 6.32 -7.84 -21.61
CA SER A 331 6.84 -6.91 -22.63
C SER A 331 5.99 -5.65 -22.78
N ASP A 332 4.88 -5.54 -22.05
CA ASP A 332 3.80 -4.59 -22.35
C ASP A 332 4.25 -3.13 -22.12
N PHE A 333 5.33 -2.94 -21.36
CA PHE A 333 5.92 -1.65 -20.97
C PHE A 333 7.02 -1.13 -21.91
N GLY A 334 7.36 -1.86 -22.99
CA GLY A 334 8.29 -1.38 -24.02
C GLY A 334 9.71 -1.03 -23.54
N LEU A 335 10.18 -1.65 -22.46
CA LEU A 335 11.44 -1.31 -21.78
C LEU A 335 12.67 -1.72 -22.60
N THR A 336 13.78 -1.02 -22.36
CA THR A 336 15.12 -1.35 -22.88
C THR A 336 16.14 -1.48 -21.75
N ASP A 337 17.18 -2.30 -21.98
CA ASP A 337 18.36 -2.39 -21.10
C ASP A 337 19.23 -1.13 -21.19
N SER A 338 20.32 -1.12 -20.41
CA SER A 338 21.37 -0.11 -20.43
C SER A 338 22.05 0.11 -21.80
N ASN A 339 21.89 -0.81 -22.76
CA ASN A 339 22.46 -0.77 -24.11
C ASN A 339 21.42 -0.42 -25.21
N GLY A 340 20.14 -0.27 -24.85
CA GLY A 340 19.03 -0.01 -25.78
C GLY A 340 18.38 -1.27 -26.40
N ASN A 341 18.72 -2.48 -25.94
CA ASN A 341 18.07 -3.72 -26.37
C ASN A 341 16.70 -3.88 -25.69
N PRO A 342 15.67 -4.43 -26.36
CA PRO A 342 14.38 -4.71 -25.72
C PRO A 342 14.51 -5.71 -24.56
N VAL A 343 13.94 -5.35 -23.41
CA VAL A 343 13.83 -6.22 -22.22
C VAL A 343 12.40 -6.24 -21.70
N CYS A 344 12.13 -7.24 -20.87
CA CYS A 344 10.82 -7.42 -20.26
C CYS A 344 10.88 -6.98 -18.79
N ALA A 345 9.80 -6.39 -18.30
CA ALA A 345 9.62 -6.16 -16.88
C ALA A 345 9.42 -7.50 -16.16
N GLY A 346 10.12 -7.69 -15.05
CA GLY A 346 9.61 -8.59 -14.02
C GLY A 346 8.27 -8.07 -13.53
N VAL A 347 7.31 -8.95 -13.27
CA VAL A 347 5.93 -8.51 -12.95
C VAL A 347 5.70 -8.33 -11.44
N PHE A 348 6.48 -9.02 -10.60
CA PHE A 348 6.34 -9.03 -9.13
C PHE A 348 7.39 -8.10 -8.49
N GLN A 349 7.06 -6.83 -8.30
CA GLN A 349 8.01 -5.78 -7.93
C GLN A 349 8.10 -5.54 -6.41
N PRO A 350 9.19 -4.94 -5.90
CA PRO A 350 9.28 -4.56 -4.49
C PRO A 350 8.22 -3.50 -4.11
N ILE A 351 7.52 -3.69 -2.99
CA ILE A 351 6.65 -2.65 -2.39
C ILE A 351 7.49 -1.40 -2.08
N THR A 352 7.19 -0.29 -2.74
CA THR A 352 7.93 1.00 -2.62
C THR A 352 7.01 2.21 -2.41
N SER A 353 5.95 2.31 -3.20
CA SER A 353 4.96 3.40 -3.14
C SER A 353 3.81 3.06 -2.18
N ALA A 354 3.10 1.97 -2.45
CA ALA A 354 1.96 1.42 -1.70
C ALA A 354 2.37 0.64 -0.44
N PHE A 355 3.14 1.29 0.44
CA PHE A 355 3.60 0.70 1.68
C PHE A 355 2.60 0.97 2.81
N SER A 356 2.02 -0.08 3.41
CA SER A 356 1.21 0.05 4.63
C SER A 356 2.08 0.56 5.79
N LEU A 357 1.93 1.85 6.15
CA LEU A 357 2.72 2.50 7.21
C LEU A 357 2.54 1.85 8.59
N LEU A 358 1.40 1.20 8.79
CA LEU A 358 1.03 0.50 10.03
C LEU A 358 1.38 -1.01 9.99
N GLY A 359 1.77 -1.52 8.82
CA GLY A 359 2.16 -2.91 8.61
C GLY A 359 0.96 -3.85 8.65
N GLU A 360 0.00 -3.64 7.75
CA GLU A 360 -1.25 -4.43 7.73
C GLU A 360 -1.29 -5.51 6.66
N TYR A 361 -0.40 -5.41 5.66
CA TYR A 361 -0.18 -6.43 4.64
C TYR A 361 1.30 -6.52 4.22
N ASP A 362 1.68 -7.67 3.66
CA ASP A 362 3.02 -7.99 3.15
C ASP A 362 3.09 -8.00 1.62
N ILE A 363 1.97 -8.24 0.94
CA ILE A 363 1.88 -8.44 -0.51
C ILE A 363 0.61 -7.76 -1.05
N ILE A 364 0.71 -7.15 -2.23
CA ILE A 364 -0.44 -6.76 -3.07
C ILE A 364 -0.43 -7.64 -4.33
N LEU A 365 -1.38 -8.57 -4.43
CA LEU A 365 -1.56 -9.47 -5.57
C LEU A 365 -2.42 -8.78 -6.65
N GLY A 366 -1.72 -8.03 -7.50
CA GLY A 366 -2.26 -7.32 -8.65
C GLY A 366 -2.67 -8.18 -9.84
N MET A 367 -2.91 -7.54 -10.99
CA MET A 367 -3.33 -8.16 -12.27
C MET A 367 -2.38 -9.27 -12.77
N GLY A 368 -1.09 -9.22 -12.44
CA GLY A 368 -0.14 -10.30 -12.71
C GLY A 368 -0.42 -11.60 -11.93
N PHE A 369 -1.07 -11.52 -10.77
CA PHE A 369 -1.61 -12.68 -10.08
C PHE A 369 -3.04 -12.99 -10.57
N LEU A 370 -3.92 -11.98 -10.57
CA LEU A 370 -5.37 -12.16 -10.78
C LEU A 370 -5.78 -12.66 -12.18
N ARG A 371 -4.89 -12.58 -13.20
CA ARG A 371 -5.07 -13.28 -14.49
C ARG A 371 -4.88 -14.81 -14.43
N ASN A 372 -4.44 -15.35 -13.30
CA ASN A 372 -4.18 -16.77 -13.05
C ASN A 372 -5.22 -17.41 -12.13
N THR A 373 -6.20 -16.62 -11.67
CA THR A 373 -7.30 -17.05 -10.82
C THR A 373 -8.65 -16.71 -11.45
N TYR A 374 -9.62 -17.59 -11.23
CA TYR A 374 -11.01 -17.16 -11.12
C TYR A 374 -11.27 -16.87 -9.64
N THR A 375 -11.66 -15.64 -9.32
CA THR A 375 -11.73 -15.14 -7.95
C THR A 375 -13.18 -14.87 -7.55
N LEU A 376 -13.57 -15.29 -6.35
CA LEU A 376 -14.82 -14.96 -5.68
C LEU A 376 -14.48 -14.22 -4.38
N ILE A 377 -15.11 -13.07 -4.17
CA ILE A 377 -15.00 -12.27 -2.94
C ILE A 377 -16.39 -12.18 -2.34
N ASP A 378 -16.57 -12.78 -1.17
CA ASP A 378 -17.81 -12.73 -0.39
C ASP A 378 -17.68 -11.69 0.72
N PHE A 379 -18.59 -10.71 0.71
CA PHE A 379 -18.64 -9.59 1.63
C PHE A 379 -19.25 -9.99 2.97
N ALA A 380 -20.14 -11.00 3.00
CA ALA A 380 -20.90 -11.43 4.18
C ALA A 380 -21.35 -10.25 5.09
N ASN A 381 -20.90 -10.23 6.35
CA ASN A 381 -21.23 -9.19 7.33
C ASN A 381 -20.51 -7.83 7.15
N PHE A 382 -19.76 -7.62 6.06
CA PHE A 382 -19.32 -6.28 5.63
C PHE A 382 -20.42 -5.51 4.87
N VAL A 383 -21.52 -6.18 4.48
CA VAL A 383 -22.76 -5.52 4.07
C VAL A 383 -23.59 -5.16 5.31
N SER A 384 -24.39 -4.09 5.24
CA SER A 384 -25.15 -3.60 6.39
C SER A 384 -26.18 -4.62 6.93
N THR A 385 -26.70 -4.34 8.12
CA THR A 385 -27.62 -5.19 8.89
C THR A 385 -28.99 -5.43 8.25
N SER A 386 -29.22 -4.93 7.04
CA SER A 386 -30.38 -5.28 6.20
C SER A 386 -30.25 -6.66 5.55
N THR A 387 -29.04 -7.22 5.50
CA THR A 387 -28.79 -8.56 4.94
C THR A 387 -28.90 -9.66 6.00
N THR A 388 -29.24 -10.88 5.57
CA THR A 388 -29.33 -12.05 6.45
C THR A 388 -28.00 -12.82 6.57
N ASP A 389 -26.95 -12.35 5.88
CA ASP A 389 -25.63 -12.97 5.91
C ASP A 389 -24.81 -12.52 7.12
N THR A 390 -24.86 -13.33 8.16
CA THR A 390 -24.08 -13.13 9.39
C THR A 390 -22.73 -13.87 9.36
N GLY A 391 -22.29 -14.33 8.18
CA GLY A 391 -20.99 -14.94 7.97
C GLY A 391 -19.82 -13.98 8.16
N LYS A 392 -18.61 -14.50 8.10
CA LYS A 392 -17.40 -13.68 7.95
C LYS A 392 -17.04 -13.58 6.47
N PRO A 393 -16.58 -12.42 5.97
CA PRO A 393 -16.12 -12.29 4.60
C PRO A 393 -14.98 -13.27 4.31
N PHE A 394 -14.95 -13.76 3.07
CA PHE A 394 -13.96 -14.72 2.62
C PHE A 394 -13.67 -14.58 1.13
N VAL A 395 -12.51 -15.08 0.72
CA VAL A 395 -12.12 -15.24 -0.68
C VAL A 395 -12.16 -16.73 -1.02
N GLN A 396 -12.68 -17.09 -2.20
CA GLN A 396 -12.45 -18.38 -2.85
C GLN A 396 -11.73 -18.13 -4.18
N MET A 397 -10.76 -18.97 -4.52
CA MET A 397 -10.02 -18.85 -5.78
C MET A 397 -9.88 -20.22 -6.43
N LEU A 398 -10.10 -20.28 -7.74
CA LEU A 398 -9.85 -21.45 -8.57
C LEU A 398 -8.68 -21.14 -9.52
N PRO A 399 -7.60 -21.95 -9.56
CA PRO A 399 -6.49 -21.71 -10.49
C PRO A 399 -6.94 -21.97 -11.93
N VAL A 400 -6.65 -21.03 -12.84
CA VAL A 400 -7.01 -21.16 -14.28
C VAL A 400 -5.81 -21.40 -15.19
N THR A 401 -4.59 -21.31 -14.66
CA THR A 401 -3.35 -21.53 -15.42
C THR A 401 -2.96 -23.01 -15.46
N ASN A 402 -2.97 -23.59 -16.67
CA ASN A 402 -2.37 -24.91 -16.93
C ASN A 402 -0.88 -24.75 -17.26
N VAL A 403 0.00 -25.34 -16.45
CA VAL A 403 1.47 -25.18 -16.58
C VAL A 403 2.00 -25.65 -17.94
N GLN A 404 1.47 -26.74 -18.51
CA GLN A 404 1.95 -27.28 -19.78
C GLN A 404 1.52 -26.42 -20.98
N SER A 405 0.29 -25.90 -20.96
CA SER A 405 -0.16 -24.91 -21.94
C SER A 405 0.66 -23.64 -21.82
N ALA A 406 0.78 -23.10 -20.60
CA ALA A 406 1.49 -21.85 -20.33
C ALA A 406 2.97 -21.87 -20.75
N HIS A 407 3.66 -23.02 -20.61
CA HIS A 407 5.00 -23.24 -21.15
C HIS A 407 5.00 -23.14 -22.69
N THR A 408 4.06 -23.83 -23.35
CA THR A 408 3.91 -23.84 -24.81
C THR A 408 3.61 -22.44 -25.35
N ASP A 409 2.70 -21.72 -24.69
CA ASP A 409 2.32 -20.35 -25.02
C ASP A 409 3.50 -19.38 -24.85
N PHE A 410 4.27 -19.52 -23.77
CA PHE A 410 5.49 -18.74 -23.57
C PHE A 410 6.55 -19.01 -24.64
N VAL A 411 6.83 -20.28 -24.98
CA VAL A 411 7.77 -20.65 -26.05
C VAL A 411 7.34 -20.08 -27.41
N ASN A 412 6.04 -20.12 -27.71
CA ASN A 412 5.49 -19.53 -28.94
C ASN A 412 5.65 -18.00 -28.96
N VAL A 413 5.32 -17.32 -27.87
CA VAL A 413 5.29 -15.84 -27.78
C VAL A 413 6.68 -15.22 -27.58
N ARG A 414 7.62 -15.92 -26.92
CA ARG A 414 8.94 -15.38 -26.54
C ARG A 414 10.13 -16.01 -27.26
N MET A 415 10.00 -17.25 -27.73
CA MET A 415 11.10 -18.01 -28.35
C MET A 415 10.82 -18.40 -29.82
N ASN A 416 9.79 -17.80 -30.43
CA ASN A 416 9.36 -18.10 -31.81
C ASN A 416 9.08 -19.59 -32.06
N GLY A 417 8.57 -20.31 -31.04
CA GLY A 417 8.24 -21.73 -31.13
C GLY A 417 9.42 -22.69 -30.94
N VAL A 418 10.65 -22.19 -30.73
CA VAL A 418 11.83 -23.03 -30.44
C VAL A 418 12.07 -23.08 -28.93
N ASP A 419 11.72 -24.21 -28.31
CA ASP A 419 11.93 -24.38 -26.87
C ASP A 419 13.43 -24.40 -26.54
N SER A 420 13.86 -23.34 -25.84
CA SER A 420 15.23 -23.18 -25.33
C SER A 420 15.26 -22.94 -23.81
N THR A 421 14.16 -23.19 -23.10
CA THR A 421 14.05 -22.91 -21.65
C THR A 421 15.05 -23.72 -20.81
N GLY A 422 15.46 -24.90 -21.29
CA GLY A 422 16.48 -25.75 -20.67
C GLY A 422 17.93 -25.40 -21.02
N ALA A 423 18.18 -24.34 -21.80
CA ALA A 423 19.54 -23.95 -22.17
C ALA A 423 20.32 -23.36 -20.98
N ALA A 424 21.64 -23.52 -20.99
CA ALA A 424 22.51 -23.00 -19.91
C ALA A 424 22.44 -21.47 -19.73
N SER A 425 22.03 -20.72 -20.77
CA SER A 425 21.80 -19.28 -20.72
C SER A 425 20.48 -18.88 -20.03
N GLN A 426 19.56 -19.83 -19.81
CA GLN A 426 18.29 -19.61 -19.08
C GLN A 426 18.35 -20.10 -17.64
N ALA A 427 19.45 -20.73 -17.23
CA ALA A 427 19.66 -21.22 -15.88
C ALA A 427 19.85 -20.06 -14.90
N LEU A 428 19.22 -20.15 -13.73
CA LEU A 428 19.42 -19.18 -12.64
C LEU A 428 20.84 -19.30 -12.09
N VAL A 429 21.49 -18.16 -11.80
CA VAL A 429 22.77 -18.15 -11.07
C VAL A 429 22.55 -18.62 -9.61
N PRO A 430 23.62 -19.07 -8.92
CA PRO A 430 23.56 -19.38 -7.50
C PRO A 430 23.01 -18.22 -6.67
N ALA A 431 22.31 -18.51 -5.57
CA ALA A 431 21.71 -17.47 -4.72
C ALA A 431 22.74 -16.48 -4.14
N SER A 432 24.01 -16.90 -3.99
CA SER A 432 25.14 -16.06 -3.58
C SER A 432 25.62 -15.06 -4.66
N GLU A 433 25.22 -15.27 -5.91
CA GLU A 433 25.57 -14.43 -7.07
C GLU A 433 24.36 -13.61 -7.56
N GLY A 434 23.19 -13.78 -6.92
CA GLY A 434 21.99 -13.02 -7.23
C GLY A 434 22.16 -11.54 -6.90
N GLN A 435 21.70 -10.67 -7.81
CA GLN A 435 21.61 -9.24 -7.57
C GLN A 435 20.47 -8.93 -6.57
N SER A 436 20.57 -7.78 -5.90
CA SER A 436 19.51 -7.27 -5.02
C SER A 436 19.12 -5.86 -5.42
N SER A 437 17.84 -5.55 -5.36
CA SER A 437 17.33 -4.25 -5.76
C SER A 437 17.61 -3.19 -4.67
N PRO A 438 17.98 -1.95 -5.05
CA PRO A 438 18.38 -0.93 -4.09
C PRO A 438 17.18 -0.38 -3.30
N VAL A 439 17.38 -0.20 -2.00
CA VAL A 439 16.43 0.52 -1.12
C VAL A 439 16.67 2.03 -1.28
N SER A 440 15.67 2.79 -1.72
CA SER A 440 15.80 4.25 -1.93
C SER A 440 15.96 5.00 -0.60
N LYS A 441 16.29 6.30 -0.65
CA LYS A 441 16.40 7.13 0.56
C LYS A 441 15.03 7.35 1.19
N GLU A 442 14.03 7.59 0.36
CA GLU A 442 12.63 7.83 0.69
C GLU A 442 11.99 6.56 1.27
N GLU A 443 12.31 5.39 0.71
CA GLU A 443 11.92 4.09 1.26
C GLU A 443 12.57 3.82 2.62
N LYS A 444 13.86 4.16 2.82
CA LYS A 444 14.51 4.10 4.14
C LYS A 444 13.81 4.99 5.17
N GLU A 445 13.37 6.18 4.76
CA GLU A 445 12.62 7.11 5.62
C GLU A 445 11.22 6.56 5.96
N LYS A 446 10.47 6.01 5.00
CA LYS A 446 9.19 5.31 5.25
C LYS A 446 9.36 4.10 6.17
N LEU A 447 10.34 3.23 5.92
CA LEU A 447 10.64 2.06 6.74
C LEU A 447 11.05 2.44 8.17
N LEU A 448 11.73 3.58 8.34
CA LEU A 448 12.05 4.12 9.66
C LEU A 448 10.79 4.64 10.37
N ALA A 449 9.94 5.40 9.67
CA ALA A 449 8.67 5.89 10.21
C ALA A 449 7.77 4.74 10.67
N ALA A 450 7.62 3.69 9.86
CA ALA A 450 6.86 2.48 10.20
C ALA A 450 7.46 1.74 11.41
N LYS A 451 8.80 1.63 11.52
CA LYS A 451 9.47 1.05 12.70
C LYS A 451 9.31 1.89 13.97
N VAL A 452 9.18 3.20 13.86
CA VAL A 452 8.86 4.09 15.00
C VAL A 452 7.39 3.93 15.38
N LEU A 453 6.48 3.92 14.39
CA LEU A 453 5.05 3.85 14.59
C LEU A 453 4.63 2.50 15.18
N SER A 454 5.00 1.36 14.57
CA SER A 454 4.77 0.02 15.14
C SER A 454 5.31 -0.17 16.57
N ARG A 455 6.29 0.64 16.99
CA ARG A 455 6.88 0.61 18.34
C ARG A 455 6.41 1.74 19.27
N TRP A 456 5.48 2.59 18.82
CA TRP A 456 5.00 3.76 19.58
C TRP A 456 4.54 3.44 21.01
N PRO A 457 3.84 2.31 21.31
CA PRO A 457 3.39 2.02 22.67
C PRO A 457 4.57 1.75 23.61
N TYR A 458 5.60 1.04 23.12
CA TYR A 458 6.81 0.74 23.89
C TYR A 458 7.66 2.01 24.11
N ILE A 459 7.75 2.87 23.09
CA ILE A 459 8.44 4.16 23.17
C ILE A 459 7.75 5.07 24.20
N LEU A 460 6.40 5.12 24.19
CA LEU A 460 5.62 5.87 25.16
C LEU A 460 5.79 5.31 26.58
N MET A 461 5.69 3.99 26.78
CA MET A 461 5.90 3.36 28.09
C MET A 461 7.31 3.64 28.63
N GLY A 462 8.35 3.49 27.81
CA GLY A 462 9.73 3.81 28.20
C GLY A 462 9.90 5.28 28.59
N SER A 463 9.28 6.18 27.83
CA SER A 463 9.27 7.63 28.09
C SER A 463 8.54 7.98 29.40
N LEU A 464 7.41 7.34 29.68
CA LEU A 464 6.67 7.50 30.94
C LEU A 464 7.46 6.98 32.14
N VAL A 465 8.07 5.80 32.04
CA VAL A 465 8.93 5.24 33.10
C VAL A 465 10.11 6.17 33.40
N LEU A 466 10.78 6.68 32.35
CA LEU A 466 11.86 7.66 32.50
C LEU A 466 11.37 8.96 33.17
N PHE A 467 10.21 9.48 32.75
CA PHE A 467 9.61 10.67 33.35
C PHE A 467 9.32 10.48 34.84
N PHE A 468 8.66 9.38 35.22
CA PHE A 468 8.38 9.09 36.64
C PHE A 468 9.66 8.84 37.45
N ALA A 469 10.70 8.23 36.87
CA ALA A 469 11.99 8.07 37.52
C ALA A 469 12.69 9.42 37.77
N LEU A 470 12.67 10.33 36.79
CA LEU A 470 13.23 11.69 36.93
C LEU A 470 12.45 12.53 37.95
N VAL A 471 11.12 12.50 37.93
CA VAL A 471 10.26 13.16 38.92
C VAL A 471 10.52 12.58 40.32
N GLY A 472 10.58 11.25 40.45
CA GLY A 472 10.90 10.56 41.69
C GLY A 472 12.29 10.93 42.23
N PHE A 473 13.31 11.01 41.37
CA PHE A 473 14.66 11.46 41.75
C PHE A 473 14.69 12.92 42.21
N CYS A 474 13.97 13.81 41.51
CA CYS A 474 13.82 15.21 41.90
C CYS A 474 13.13 15.36 43.27
N ILE A 475 12.02 14.65 43.51
CA ILE A 475 11.32 14.62 44.79
C ILE A 475 12.23 14.05 45.89
N TRP A 476 12.90 12.91 45.64
CA TRP A 476 13.85 12.30 46.57
C TRP A 476 14.99 13.25 46.94
N ARG A 477 15.61 13.91 45.94
CA ARG A 477 16.66 14.91 46.15
C ARG A 477 16.15 16.10 46.97
N PHE A 478 14.92 16.57 46.73
CA PHE A 478 14.31 17.65 47.50
C PHE A 478 14.00 17.24 48.95
N CYS A 479 13.41 16.07 49.16
CA CYS A 479 13.15 15.50 50.49
C CYS A 479 14.44 15.21 51.26
N CYS A 480 15.49 14.70 50.61
CA CYS A 480 16.81 14.51 51.21
C CYS A 480 17.46 15.85 51.58
N ARG A 481 17.39 16.88 50.72
CA ARG A 481 17.86 18.23 51.06
C ARG A 481 17.09 18.81 52.26
N ARG A 482 15.75 18.68 52.31
CA ARG A 482 14.94 19.12 53.48
C ARG A 482 15.30 18.34 54.75
N ARG A 483 15.46 17.02 54.69
CA ARG A 483 15.87 16.18 55.83
C ARG A 483 17.29 16.53 56.31
N CYS A 484 18.23 16.78 55.42
CA CYS A 484 19.59 17.23 55.77
C CYS A 484 19.60 18.65 56.36
N ALA A 485 18.79 19.57 55.83
CA ALA A 485 18.63 20.91 56.40
C ALA A 485 18.01 20.84 57.81
N ALA A 486 16.97 20.04 58.01
CA ALA A 486 16.36 19.81 59.33
C ALA A 486 17.35 19.17 60.33
N ARG A 487 18.16 18.19 59.90
CA ARG A 487 19.24 17.61 60.72
C ARG A 487 20.31 18.64 61.09
N LYS A 488 20.72 19.52 60.15
CA LYS A 488 21.65 20.62 60.44
C LYS A 488 21.05 21.63 61.43
N ALA A 489 19.79 22.02 61.25
CA ALA A 489 19.08 22.93 62.17
C ALA A 489 18.94 22.33 63.58
N ALA A 490 18.59 21.04 63.70
CA ALA A 490 18.54 20.34 64.98
C ALA A 490 19.92 20.26 65.66
N LYS A 491 21.00 20.02 64.91
CA LYS A 491 22.36 20.01 65.44
C LYS A 491 22.81 21.40 65.90
N ALA A 492 22.47 22.45 65.15
CA ALA A 492 22.74 23.84 65.53
C ALA A 492 21.98 24.25 66.81
N LYS A 493 20.71 23.89 66.93
CA LYS A 493 19.89 24.16 68.13
C LYS A 493 20.43 23.47 69.39
N LYS A 494 20.96 22.24 69.25
CA LYS A 494 21.66 21.52 70.33
C LYS A 494 23.04 22.11 70.67
N MET A 495 23.65 22.86 69.76
CA MET A 495 24.90 23.59 70.01
C MET A 495 24.63 24.92 70.74
N GLN A 496 23.56 25.64 70.36
CA GLN A 496 23.14 26.87 71.04
C GLN A 496 22.66 26.65 72.48
N SER A 497 22.06 25.49 72.82
CA SER A 497 21.67 25.19 74.21
C SER A 497 22.86 24.95 75.16
N ASN A 498 24.08 24.80 74.64
CA ASN A 498 25.30 24.56 75.42
C ASN A 498 26.21 25.78 75.54
N VAL A 499 25.79 26.96 75.05
CA VAL A 499 26.60 28.20 75.10
C VAL A 499 25.72 29.42 75.43
N GLN A 500 25.44 29.61 76.72
CA GLN A 500 25.26 30.94 77.33
C GLN A 500 26.47 31.13 78.27
N MET A 501 27.49 31.92 77.95
CA MET A 501 27.57 33.38 77.80
C MET A 501 27.92 34.10 79.12
N GLU A 502 29.20 34.42 79.29
CA GLU A 502 29.65 35.55 80.12
C GLU A 502 29.94 36.78 79.23
N PRO A 503 29.78 38.02 79.73
CA PRO A 503 29.75 39.22 78.91
C PRO A 503 31.11 39.90 78.69
N ILE A 504 31.26 40.58 77.56
CA ILE A 504 32.46 41.35 77.17
C ILE A 504 32.21 42.86 77.37
N GLY A 505 33.23 43.61 77.80
CA GLY A 505 33.18 45.08 77.91
C GLY A 505 34.24 45.80 77.05
N SER A 506 33.78 46.82 76.31
CA SER A 506 34.48 48.06 75.87
C SER A 506 35.79 47.93 75.06
N TYR A 507 35.97 48.56 73.88
CA TYR A 507 36.03 50.03 73.68
C TYR A 507 35.89 50.46 72.20
N LYS A 508 35.65 51.77 71.99
CA LYS A 508 35.69 52.52 70.70
C LYS A 508 37.14 52.70 70.19
N ALA A 509 37.48 53.25 69.01
CA ALA A 509 36.79 54.07 68.01
C ALA A 509 37.34 53.75 66.57
N LEU A 510 37.35 54.57 65.50
CA LEU A 510 37.04 56.00 65.23
C LEU A 510 36.66 56.16 63.72
N ASP A 511 36.38 57.39 63.29
CA ASP A 511 36.06 57.86 61.92
C ASP A 511 37.34 57.93 61.02
N ASP A 512 37.34 58.18 59.70
CA ASP A 512 36.51 59.13 58.92
C ASP A 512 36.41 58.79 57.41
N VAL A 513 35.67 59.61 56.66
CA VAL A 513 35.05 59.29 55.35
C VAL A 513 35.68 60.02 54.15
N ASN A 514 35.67 59.32 53.01
CA ASN A 514 35.37 59.79 51.62
C ASN A 514 36.37 59.55 50.46
N SER A 515 35.73 59.38 49.30
CA SER A 515 36.18 59.09 47.91
C SER A 515 36.93 60.27 47.23
N PRO A 516 37.32 60.28 45.91
CA PRO A 516 37.01 59.32 44.81
C PRO A 516 38.09 59.01 43.71
N TYR A 517 37.82 57.93 42.95
CA TYR A 517 37.99 57.68 41.49
C TYR A 517 39.25 58.00 40.63
N MET A 518 39.52 57.03 39.70
CA MET A 518 40.08 57.15 38.31
C MET A 518 41.59 57.52 38.15
N SER A 519 42.43 56.91 37.28
CA SER A 519 42.19 56.24 35.98
C SER A 519 43.49 55.61 35.38
N SER A 520 43.33 54.68 34.42
CA SER A 520 44.13 54.52 33.18
C SER A 520 45.40 53.60 33.04
N TYR A 521 45.53 53.06 31.81
CA TYR A 521 46.68 52.46 31.07
C TYR A 521 47.31 51.12 31.56
N ALA A 522 47.23 50.03 30.77
CA ALA A 522 48.17 49.53 29.71
C ALA A 522 49.16 48.48 30.27
N SER A 523 49.68 47.45 29.59
CA SER A 523 49.84 47.03 28.17
C SER A 523 49.73 45.47 28.10
N HIS A 524 49.88 44.68 27.02
CA HIS A 524 50.71 44.74 25.80
C HIS A 524 50.19 43.76 24.72
N SER A 525 50.73 43.88 23.50
CA SER A 525 50.55 42.99 22.34
C SER A 525 51.90 42.78 21.61
N ASP A 526 52.11 41.89 20.62
CA ASP A 526 51.22 41.01 19.83
C ASP A 526 52.04 39.84 19.17
N VAL A 527 51.52 39.18 18.11
CA VAL A 527 52.21 38.45 17.01
C VAL A 527 52.65 36.98 17.22
N PHE A 528 52.02 36.02 16.50
CA PHE A 528 52.63 35.35 15.32
C PHE A 528 51.72 34.31 14.61
N SER A 529 51.66 34.41 13.28
CA SER A 529 51.17 33.39 12.34
C SER A 529 52.29 33.06 11.35
N ASP A 530 52.41 31.78 10.94
CA ASP A 530 52.49 31.36 9.52
C ASP A 530 53.20 30.01 9.31
N LYS A 531 52.59 29.17 8.46
CA LYS A 531 53.29 28.40 7.41
C LYS A 531 52.31 27.85 6.35
N TYR A 532 52.30 28.50 5.18
CA TYR A 532 52.50 27.95 3.82
C TYR A 532 52.46 26.40 3.63
N LYS A 533 52.00 25.81 2.49
CA LYS A 533 51.87 26.31 1.09
C LYS A 533 50.85 25.47 0.26
N SER A 534 50.72 25.77 -1.04
CA SER A 534 49.60 25.43 -1.93
C SER A 534 49.91 24.50 -3.13
N ASN A 535 48.88 24.28 -3.98
CA ASN A 535 48.85 23.73 -5.36
C ASN A 535 48.72 22.18 -5.45
N HIS A 536 48.00 21.58 -6.42
CA HIS A 536 47.71 22.00 -7.81
C HIS A 536 46.29 21.69 -8.31
N VAL A 537 45.90 22.42 -9.37
CA VAL A 537 44.97 22.14 -10.51
C VAL A 537 43.92 21.04 -10.31
#